data_AF-A0A800ABW3-F1
#
_entry.id   AF-A0A800ABW3-F1
#
_cell.length_a   1.000
_cell.length_b   1.000
_cell.length_c   1.000
_cell.angle_alpha   90.00
_cell.angle_beta   90.00
_cell.angle_gamma   90.00
#
_symmetry.space_group_name_H-M   'P 1'
#
loop_
_entity.id
_entity.type
_entity.pdbx_description
1 polymer ?
#
loop_
_entity_poly.entity_id
_entity_poly.type
_entity_poly.pdbx_seq_one_letter_code
_entity_poly.pdbx_strand_id
1 'polypeptide(L)'
;MSLSIWTQNCMSRIFPHQVIPQGELTSPLLYAARNEVEAFQIGVHGPTESLNDLQAEAHDLVAEKGECIPRECVEILFAEYVPVHWHSAGNTREDLEGKAPGFYPDPLLSSLWRGVGRVQFPDTISLWVRVRVPTDASAGRYQGNIQITCKEDETTIPFSVKVWPFKLPEHSHFLMTNWLLPGMILKFHKLQPLTETFWDVMELYAQNLADHRQNVILTPLFPIASTGGILNGRIQDGLIDITETAPGQYQFDFQNLDRWIELFLGYRFEVIEGGHLAGGSRNPAGIAIRQGDKVERRRFPSTQDSDYRKFLSQFLTALRANLQQRGWLDRFYLHLSDEPHGDQFDAYTDLAKFVKTAAPEFQLIDAMGSVEYAPYIDHPVPLESVYEQFVEQSGIPQNQIWFY
;
A
#
# COMPACT_ATOMS: atom_id res chain seq x y z
N MET A 1 -15.17 39.34 -1.74
CA MET A 1 -15.91 38.50 -0.76
C MET A 1 -14.84 37.87 0.11
N SER A 2 -15.03 37.89 1.42
CA SER A 2 -14.06 37.34 2.37
C SER A 2 -14.06 35.82 2.32
N LEU A 3 -12.91 35.20 2.62
CA LEU A 3 -12.83 33.75 2.80
C LEU A 3 -13.77 33.27 3.92
N SER A 4 -14.40 32.12 3.71
CA SER A 4 -15.10 31.36 4.76
C SER A 4 -14.27 30.14 5.11
N ILE A 5 -13.95 29.95 6.39
CA ILE A 5 -13.02 28.92 6.85
C ILE A 5 -13.61 28.17 8.02
N TRP A 6 -13.45 26.85 8.01
CA TRP A 6 -13.85 25.95 9.08
C TRP A 6 -12.86 24.80 9.22
N THR A 7 -12.95 24.08 10.34
CA THR A 7 -12.19 22.85 10.57
C THR A 7 -13.12 21.65 10.66
N GLN A 8 -12.61 20.47 10.28
CA GLN A 8 -13.34 19.21 10.30
C GLN A 8 -12.38 18.06 10.66
N ASN A 9 -12.92 16.95 11.17
CA ASN A 9 -12.12 15.75 11.39
C ASN A 9 -11.58 15.17 10.06
N CYS A 10 -10.52 14.36 10.15
CA CYS A 10 -9.94 13.67 8.99
C CYS A 10 -10.73 12.41 8.54
N MET A 11 -11.78 12.01 9.25
CA MET A 11 -12.57 10.81 8.95
C MET A 11 -13.73 11.07 7.97
N SER A 12 -13.81 12.27 7.41
CA SER A 12 -14.86 12.69 6.48
C SER A 12 -14.29 13.66 5.46
N ARG A 13 -14.69 13.58 4.21
CA ARG A 13 -14.19 14.46 3.15
C ARG A 13 -14.85 15.84 3.17
N ILE A 14 -14.06 16.86 2.82
CA ILE A 14 -14.60 18.19 2.48
C ILE A 14 -14.82 18.29 0.97
N PHE A 15 -16.06 18.10 0.53
CA PHE A 15 -16.40 18.13 -0.89
C PHE A 15 -16.41 19.54 -1.46
N PRO A 16 -16.14 19.71 -2.78
CA PRO A 16 -16.27 20.99 -3.49
C PRO A 16 -17.61 21.70 -3.29
N HIS A 17 -18.68 20.92 -3.16
CA HIS A 17 -20.06 21.38 -3.09
C HIS A 17 -20.66 21.21 -1.68
N GLN A 18 -19.80 21.01 -0.68
CA GLN A 18 -20.24 20.91 0.71
C GLN A 18 -20.94 22.21 1.13
N VAL A 19 -22.01 22.06 1.90
CA VAL A 19 -22.65 23.21 2.56
C VAL A 19 -21.67 23.75 3.60
N ILE A 20 -21.32 25.03 3.46
CA ILE A 20 -20.40 25.72 4.37
C ILE A 20 -21.01 25.70 5.79
N PRO A 21 -20.33 25.13 6.79
CA PRO A 21 -20.81 25.14 8.15
C PRO A 21 -21.03 26.56 8.66
N GLN A 22 -22.14 26.77 9.38
CA GLN A 22 -22.42 28.03 10.06
C GLN A 22 -21.88 27.97 11.49
N GLY A 23 -21.18 29.01 11.94
CA GLY A 23 -20.68 29.09 13.31
C GLY A 23 -19.30 29.73 13.38
N GLU A 24 -18.79 29.84 14.60
CA GLU A 24 -17.41 30.28 14.84
C GLU A 24 -16.41 29.17 14.51
N LEU A 25 -15.24 29.57 14.03
CA LEU A 25 -14.12 28.67 13.78
C LEU A 25 -13.73 27.96 15.08
N THR A 26 -13.86 26.63 15.09
CA THR A 26 -13.40 25.81 16.20
C THR A 26 -11.91 25.52 16.07
N SER A 27 -11.15 25.77 17.14
CA SER A 27 -9.74 25.41 17.22
C SER A 27 -9.60 23.89 17.41
N PRO A 28 -8.96 23.17 16.46
CA PRO A 28 -8.78 21.73 16.57
C PRO A 28 -7.91 21.35 17.76
N LEU A 29 -8.27 20.24 18.41
CA LEU A 29 -7.46 19.62 19.45
C LEU A 29 -7.22 18.16 19.08
N LEU A 30 -5.98 17.85 18.71
CA LEU A 30 -5.53 16.48 18.44
C LEU A 30 -5.00 15.85 19.73
N TYR A 31 -5.15 14.54 19.83
CA TYR A 31 -4.60 13.73 20.92
C TYR A 31 -3.70 12.69 20.31
N ALA A 32 -2.45 12.64 20.75
CA ALA A 32 -1.45 11.78 20.13
C ALA A 32 -0.48 11.23 21.17
N ALA A 33 -0.02 10.01 20.98
CA ALA A 33 1.16 9.45 21.60
C ALA A 33 2.42 9.96 20.89
N ARG A 34 3.59 9.73 21.49
CA ARG A 34 4.87 9.92 20.77
C ARG A 34 4.95 8.91 19.64
N ASN A 35 5.54 9.29 18.51
CA ASN A 35 5.60 8.49 17.28
C ASN A 35 4.24 8.26 16.60
N GLU A 36 3.18 8.95 17.02
CA GLU A 36 1.88 8.90 16.36
C GLU A 36 1.75 9.99 15.29
N VAL A 37 0.85 9.78 14.34
CA VAL A 37 0.50 10.74 13.30
C VAL A 37 -1.00 10.99 13.40
N GLU A 38 -1.37 12.25 13.63
CA GLU A 38 -2.76 12.69 13.73
C GLU A 38 -3.08 13.68 12.63
N ALA A 39 -4.36 13.84 12.29
CA ALA A 39 -4.76 14.78 11.25
C ALA A 39 -6.10 15.43 11.49
N PHE A 40 -6.30 16.57 10.83
CA PHE A 40 -7.58 17.23 10.66
C PHE A 40 -7.61 17.92 9.30
N GLN A 41 -8.77 18.49 8.94
CA GLN A 41 -8.93 19.25 7.70
C GLN A 41 -9.35 20.69 7.99
N ILE A 42 -8.94 21.58 7.10
CA ILE A 42 -9.40 22.95 7.01
C ILE A 42 -10.12 23.12 5.67
N GLY A 43 -11.39 23.49 5.73
CA GLY A 43 -12.13 23.90 4.54
C GLY A 43 -11.92 25.38 4.28
N VAL A 44 -11.52 25.73 3.06
CA VAL A 44 -11.36 27.11 2.61
C VAL A 44 -12.32 27.36 1.46
N HIS A 45 -13.32 28.22 1.70
CA HIS A 45 -14.29 28.61 0.69
C HIS A 45 -14.14 30.09 0.31
N GLY A 46 -14.19 30.39 -0.99
CA GLY A 46 -14.09 31.76 -1.48
C GLY A 46 -14.11 31.86 -3.01
N PRO A 47 -13.93 33.08 -3.55
CA PRO A 47 -13.85 33.27 -5.00
C PRO A 47 -12.73 32.43 -5.61
N THR A 48 -13.04 31.66 -6.66
CA THR A 48 -12.07 30.80 -7.37
C THR A 48 -10.76 31.50 -7.71
N GLU A 49 -10.83 32.76 -8.17
CA GLU A 49 -9.64 33.54 -8.52
C GLU A 49 -8.72 33.83 -7.33
N SER A 50 -9.29 33.98 -6.13
CA SER A 50 -8.52 34.16 -4.89
C SER A 50 -7.86 32.84 -4.47
N LEU A 51 -8.55 31.71 -4.65
CA LEU A 51 -8.06 30.38 -4.28
C LEU A 51 -6.91 29.87 -5.17
N ASN A 52 -6.75 30.43 -6.38
CA ASN A 52 -5.61 30.15 -7.25
C ASN A 52 -4.25 30.45 -6.57
N ASP A 53 -4.23 31.47 -5.72
CA ASP A 53 -3.06 31.91 -4.96
C ASP A 53 -3.04 31.38 -3.52
N LEU A 54 -3.90 30.41 -3.19
CA LEU A 54 -3.98 29.83 -1.86
C LEU A 54 -2.63 29.21 -1.47
N GLN A 55 -2.15 29.63 -0.31
CA GLN A 55 -0.97 29.12 0.37
C GLN A 55 -1.32 28.85 1.83
N ALA A 56 -0.63 27.88 2.41
CA ALA A 56 -0.78 27.55 3.80
C ALA A 56 0.58 27.18 4.38
N GLU A 57 0.91 27.74 5.55
CA GLU A 57 2.16 27.48 6.26
C GLU A 57 1.84 27.14 7.72
N ALA A 58 2.52 26.12 8.25
CA ALA A 58 2.47 25.79 9.66
C ALA A 58 3.64 26.45 10.41
N HIS A 59 3.36 26.87 11.63
CA HIS A 59 4.40 27.28 12.58
C HIS A 59 4.72 26.17 13.58
N ASP A 60 5.80 26.37 14.33
CA ASP A 60 6.17 25.53 15.46
C ASP A 60 5.00 25.39 16.44
N LEU A 61 4.81 24.18 16.97
CA LEU A 61 3.90 23.95 18.07
C LEU A 61 4.69 24.06 19.38
N VAL A 62 4.29 24.99 20.25
CA VAL A 62 5.04 25.32 21.47
C VAL A 62 4.22 24.94 22.70
N ALA A 63 4.85 24.24 23.64
CA ALA A 63 4.29 23.95 24.95
C ALA A 63 4.52 25.10 25.94
N GLU A 64 3.77 25.12 27.04
CA GLU A 64 3.86 26.19 28.06
C GLU A 64 5.27 26.37 28.64
N LYS A 65 6.07 25.30 28.73
CA LYS A 65 7.44 25.31 29.25
C LYS A 65 8.50 25.54 28.15
N GLY A 66 8.07 25.79 26.92
CA GLY A 66 8.94 26.13 25.78
C GLY A 66 9.43 24.94 24.96
N GLU A 67 9.05 23.69 25.28
CA GLU A 67 9.30 22.56 24.39
C GLU A 67 8.56 22.76 23.07
N CYS A 68 9.16 22.28 21.99
CA CYS A 68 8.68 22.53 20.64
C CYS A 68 8.52 21.23 19.86
N ILE A 69 7.41 21.11 19.13
CA ILE A 69 7.32 20.23 17.97
C ILE A 69 7.56 21.13 16.76
N PRO A 70 8.65 20.93 16.01
CA PRO A 70 9.05 21.83 14.94
C PRO A 70 8.03 21.81 13.80
N ARG A 71 7.88 22.92 13.07
CA ARG A 71 6.92 23.03 11.96
C ARG A 71 7.10 21.96 10.88
N GLU A 72 8.30 21.41 10.70
CA GLU A 72 8.57 20.34 9.74
C GLU A 72 7.84 19.02 10.10
N CYS A 73 7.33 18.90 11.32
CA CYS A 73 6.44 17.82 11.74
C CYS A 73 4.97 18.08 11.42
N VAL A 74 4.62 19.26 10.88
CA VAL A 74 3.26 19.65 10.49
C VAL A 74 3.22 19.79 8.97
N GLU A 75 2.69 18.78 8.30
CA GLU A 75 2.51 18.78 6.86
C GLU A 75 1.14 19.34 6.50
N ILE A 76 1.10 20.22 5.50
CA ILE A 76 -0.14 20.72 4.91
C ILE A 76 -0.23 20.18 3.49
N LEU A 77 -1.26 19.39 3.23
CA LEU A 77 -1.50 18.74 1.94
C LEU A 77 -2.82 19.28 1.37
N PHE A 78 -2.85 19.54 0.08
CA PHE A 78 -4.03 20.00 -0.65
C PHE A 78 -4.76 18.78 -1.20
N ALA A 79 -6.04 18.64 -0.87
CA ALA A 79 -6.84 17.57 -1.45
C ALA A 79 -7.21 17.94 -2.89
N GLU A 80 -6.72 17.15 -3.84
CA GLU A 80 -7.04 17.24 -5.25
C GLU A 80 -8.20 16.29 -5.59
N TYR A 81 -8.75 16.46 -6.79
CA TYR A 81 -10.05 15.87 -7.13
C TYR A 81 -9.95 14.73 -8.13
N VAL A 82 -10.59 13.60 -7.80
CA VAL A 82 -10.79 12.48 -8.71
C VAL A 82 -12.21 12.52 -9.27
N PRO A 83 -12.39 12.46 -10.60
CA PRO A 83 -13.72 12.31 -11.18
C PRO A 83 -14.24 10.89 -10.92
N VAL A 84 -15.31 10.79 -10.12
CA VAL A 84 -16.04 9.55 -9.87
C VAL A 84 -17.30 9.57 -10.71
N HIS A 85 -17.43 8.64 -11.64
CA HIS A 85 -18.57 8.61 -12.57
C HIS A 85 -19.78 7.84 -12.02
N TRP A 86 -19.53 6.82 -11.19
CA TRP A 86 -20.56 5.89 -10.70
C TRP A 86 -20.25 5.50 -9.26
N HIS A 87 -21.29 5.24 -8.47
CA HIS A 87 -21.11 4.59 -7.18
C HIS A 87 -20.79 3.11 -7.38
N SER A 88 -19.99 2.54 -6.48
CA SER A 88 -19.80 1.10 -6.40
C SER A 88 -21.14 0.41 -6.19
N ALA A 89 -21.42 -0.63 -6.98
CA ALA A 89 -22.68 -1.37 -6.88
C ALA A 89 -22.82 -2.05 -5.50
N GLY A 90 -24.07 -2.26 -5.07
CA GLY A 90 -24.37 -3.01 -3.84
C GLY A 90 -24.24 -2.23 -2.53
N ASN A 91 -23.83 -0.96 -2.55
CA ASN A 91 -23.76 -0.12 -1.35
C ASN A 91 -25.12 0.46 -1.00
N THR A 92 -25.43 0.53 0.30
CA THR A 92 -26.62 1.24 0.78
C THR A 92 -26.40 2.75 0.62
N ARG A 93 -27.46 3.55 0.69
CA ARG A 93 -27.32 5.01 0.55
C ARG A 93 -26.54 5.59 1.74
N GLU A 94 -26.62 4.93 2.88
CA GLU A 94 -25.99 5.28 4.13
C GLU A 94 -24.47 5.07 4.11
N ASP A 95 -23.97 4.14 3.27
CA ASP A 95 -22.53 3.89 3.07
C ASP A 95 -21.89 4.88 2.09
N LEU A 96 -22.68 5.68 1.36
CA LEU A 96 -22.18 6.62 0.37
C LEU A 96 -21.78 7.94 1.03
N GLU A 97 -20.48 8.24 1.01
CA GLU A 97 -19.95 9.51 1.53
C GLU A 97 -20.30 10.72 0.65
N GLY A 98 -20.41 10.52 -0.67
CA GLY A 98 -20.63 11.58 -1.65
C GLY A 98 -21.69 11.23 -2.69
N LYS A 99 -21.71 11.99 -3.80
CA LYS A 99 -22.60 11.74 -4.94
C LYS A 99 -21.78 11.47 -6.20
N ALA A 100 -22.19 10.47 -6.98
CA ALA A 100 -21.68 10.18 -8.31
C ALA A 100 -22.79 10.43 -9.37
N PRO A 101 -22.46 11.00 -10.54
CA PRO A 101 -21.14 11.50 -10.92
C PRO A 101 -20.73 12.76 -10.13
N GLY A 102 -19.45 12.88 -9.78
CA GLY A 102 -18.94 13.99 -8.98
C GLY A 102 -17.42 13.98 -8.80
N PHE A 103 -16.89 15.05 -8.23
CA PHE A 103 -15.47 15.19 -7.88
C PHE A 103 -15.25 14.85 -6.42
N TYR A 104 -14.39 13.87 -6.15
CA TYR A 104 -14.05 13.44 -4.80
C TYR A 104 -12.66 13.97 -4.43
N PRO A 105 -12.54 14.69 -3.29
CA PRO A 105 -11.22 15.06 -2.76
C PRO A 105 -10.55 13.77 -2.26
N ASP A 106 -9.41 13.39 -2.84
CA ASP A 106 -8.78 12.11 -2.54
C ASP A 106 -7.24 12.17 -2.55
N PRO A 107 -6.56 12.45 -3.68
CA PRO A 107 -5.11 12.65 -3.68
C PRO A 107 -4.71 13.84 -2.81
N LEU A 108 -3.78 13.61 -1.89
CA LEU A 108 -3.21 14.63 -1.02
C LEU A 108 -1.85 15.06 -1.58
N LEU A 109 -1.75 16.30 -2.07
CA LEU A 109 -0.53 16.83 -2.68
C LEU A 109 0.13 17.90 -1.79
N SER A 110 1.45 18.01 -1.83
CA SER A 110 2.18 19.06 -1.08
C SER A 110 1.98 20.48 -1.61
N SER A 111 1.31 20.62 -2.76
CA SER A 111 0.99 21.90 -3.38
C SER A 111 -0.21 21.73 -4.29
N LEU A 112 -1.01 22.79 -4.46
CA LEU A 112 -2.04 22.83 -5.49
C LEU A 112 -1.45 22.52 -6.87
N TRP A 113 -2.13 21.68 -7.64
CA TRP A 113 -1.74 21.43 -9.01
C TRP A 113 -2.03 22.67 -9.87
N ARG A 114 -0.99 23.49 -10.10
CA ARG A 114 -1.05 24.70 -10.92
C ARG A 114 -0.82 24.39 -12.41
N GLY A 115 -1.64 23.50 -12.95
CA GLY A 115 -1.61 23.14 -14.37
C GLY A 115 -2.50 24.06 -15.18
N VAL A 116 -1.91 25.11 -15.76
CA VAL A 116 -2.54 26.08 -16.69
C VAL A 116 -3.48 27.09 -15.98
N GLY A 117 -3.35 28.39 -16.29
CA GLY A 117 -4.19 29.49 -15.78
C GLY A 117 -5.65 29.48 -16.29
N ARG A 118 -6.23 28.30 -16.45
CA ARG A 118 -7.59 28.07 -16.96
C ARG A 118 -8.36 26.97 -16.19
N VAL A 119 -7.81 26.40 -15.12
CA VAL A 119 -8.58 25.49 -14.26
C VAL A 119 -9.40 26.36 -13.31
N GLN A 120 -10.72 26.36 -13.48
CA GLN A 120 -11.61 26.86 -12.43
C GLN A 120 -11.49 25.88 -11.27
N PHE A 121 -10.80 26.30 -10.21
CA PHE A 121 -10.87 25.58 -8.95
C PHE A 121 -12.31 25.63 -8.42
N PRO A 122 -12.75 24.57 -7.74
CA PRO A 122 -13.95 24.69 -6.93
C PRO A 122 -13.81 25.88 -5.98
N ASP A 123 -14.95 26.48 -5.64
CA ASP A 123 -15.02 27.56 -4.67
C ASP A 123 -14.74 27.09 -3.24
N THR A 124 -14.50 25.78 -3.05
CA THR A 124 -14.11 25.14 -1.79
C THR A 124 -12.89 24.24 -2.00
N ILE A 125 -11.86 24.40 -1.18
CA ILE A 125 -10.65 23.55 -1.16
C ILE A 125 -10.48 22.97 0.25
N SER A 126 -10.12 21.67 0.32
CA SER A 126 -9.70 21.03 1.58
C SER A 126 -8.18 21.08 1.73
N LEU A 127 -7.73 21.57 2.87
CA LEU A 127 -6.35 21.46 3.34
C LEU A 127 -6.30 20.37 4.41
N TRP A 128 -5.58 19.30 4.14
CA TRP A 128 -5.30 18.23 5.10
C TRP A 128 -4.06 18.57 5.92
N VAL A 129 -4.23 18.69 7.23
CA VAL A 129 -3.14 18.99 8.16
C VAL A 129 -2.75 17.70 8.86
N ARG A 130 -1.52 17.25 8.65
CA ARG A 130 -0.98 16.03 9.25
C ARG A 130 0.14 16.39 10.22
N VAL A 131 0.02 15.96 11.48
CA VAL A 131 0.99 16.22 12.54
C VAL A 131 1.66 14.92 12.94
N ARG A 132 2.97 14.82 12.72
CA ARG A 132 3.81 13.70 13.17
C ARG A 132 4.45 14.03 14.50
N VAL A 133 4.05 13.39 15.58
CA VAL A 133 4.62 13.65 16.91
C VAL A 133 6.00 12.98 17.03
N PRO A 134 7.09 13.73 17.30
CA PRO A 134 8.42 13.16 17.48
C PRO A 134 8.46 12.07 18.56
N THR A 135 9.34 11.10 18.37
CA THR A 135 9.45 9.94 19.29
C THR A 135 9.89 10.31 20.71
N ASP A 136 10.56 11.46 20.84
CA ASP A 136 11.14 12.02 22.05
C ASP A 136 10.38 13.25 22.58
N ALA A 137 9.25 13.63 21.96
CA ALA A 137 8.46 14.77 22.37
C ALA A 137 8.02 14.68 23.84
N SER A 138 8.20 15.77 24.60
CA SER A 138 7.71 15.85 25.98
C SER A 138 6.19 15.71 26.03
N ALA A 139 5.68 15.03 27.06
CA ALA A 139 4.24 14.95 27.26
C ALA A 139 3.71 16.34 27.67
N GLY A 140 2.62 16.79 27.06
CA GLY A 140 2.20 18.18 27.23
C GLY A 140 1.14 18.60 26.23
N ARG A 141 0.67 19.84 26.36
CA ARG A 141 -0.16 20.48 25.34
C ARG A 141 0.73 21.45 24.58
N TYR A 142 0.78 21.28 23.27
CA TYR A 142 1.47 22.18 22.35
C TYR A 142 0.42 22.99 21.60
N GLN A 143 0.70 24.26 21.35
CA GLN A 143 -0.17 25.18 20.62
C GLN A 143 0.59 25.79 19.45
N GLY A 144 -0.09 25.96 18.34
CA GLY A 144 0.48 26.57 17.16
C GLY A 144 -0.61 27.01 16.21
N ASN A 145 -0.17 27.50 15.06
CA ASN A 145 -1.01 28.21 14.13
C ASN A 145 -0.71 27.74 12.71
N ILE A 146 -1.76 27.72 11.88
CA ILE A 146 -1.64 27.59 10.43
C ILE A 146 -2.03 28.92 9.82
N GLN A 147 -1.09 29.54 9.13
CA GLN A 147 -1.32 30.76 8.38
C GLN A 147 -1.86 30.37 7.00
N ILE A 148 -3.02 30.89 6.64
CA ILE A 148 -3.62 30.71 5.32
C ILE A 148 -3.63 32.06 4.63
N THR A 149 -3.07 32.10 3.43
CA THR A 149 -2.96 33.32 2.63
C THR A 149 -3.55 33.07 1.26
N CYS A 150 -4.34 34.02 0.76
CA CYS A 150 -4.75 34.10 -0.64
C CYS A 150 -4.49 35.53 -1.13
N LYS A 151 -4.78 35.82 -2.41
CA LYS A 151 -4.42 37.08 -3.07
C LYS A 151 -4.75 38.36 -2.28
N GLU A 152 -5.89 38.38 -1.57
CA GLU A 152 -6.40 39.58 -0.91
C GLU A 152 -6.76 39.37 0.57
N ASP A 153 -6.61 38.16 1.10
CA ASP A 153 -7.01 37.80 2.47
C ASP A 153 -5.91 36.95 3.14
N GLU A 154 -5.74 37.17 4.43
CA GLU A 154 -4.85 36.42 5.30
C GLU A 154 -5.58 36.09 6.59
N THR A 155 -5.40 34.88 7.08
CA THR A 155 -6.05 34.40 8.31
C THR A 155 -5.18 33.36 9.00
N THR A 156 -5.42 33.17 10.28
CA THR A 156 -4.66 32.24 11.12
C THR A 156 -5.61 31.29 11.82
N ILE A 157 -5.33 30.00 11.70
CA ILE A 157 -6.12 28.92 12.31
C ILE A 157 -5.32 28.35 13.50
N PRO A 158 -5.73 28.65 14.75
CA PRO A 158 -5.07 28.09 15.91
C PRO A 158 -5.46 26.62 16.07
N PHE A 159 -4.50 25.79 16.47
CA PHE A 159 -4.76 24.40 16.82
C PHE A 159 -3.85 23.94 17.98
N SER A 160 -4.22 22.82 18.58
CA SER A 160 -3.49 22.24 19.71
C SER A 160 -3.25 20.76 19.51
N VAL A 161 -2.15 20.26 20.06
CA VAL A 161 -1.85 18.83 20.15
C VAL A 161 -1.59 18.47 21.61
N LYS A 162 -2.33 17.51 22.15
CA LYS A 162 -2.07 16.90 23.45
C LYS A 162 -1.22 15.64 23.25
N VAL A 163 0.04 15.71 23.66
CA VAL A 163 0.95 14.56 23.66
C VAL A 163 0.82 13.78 24.97
N TRP A 164 0.47 12.50 24.86
CA TRP A 164 0.35 11.58 25.99
C TRP A 164 1.72 11.07 26.48
N PRO A 165 1.83 10.63 27.75
CA PRO A 165 3.09 10.17 28.33
C PRO A 165 3.46 8.72 27.94
N PHE A 166 3.18 8.31 26.70
CA PHE A 166 3.59 7.01 26.16
C PHE A 166 4.01 7.14 24.68
N LYS A 167 4.76 6.14 24.20
CA LYS A 167 5.29 6.07 22.82
C LYS A 167 4.68 4.87 22.11
N LEU A 168 4.19 5.08 20.89
CA LEU A 168 3.85 3.97 20.00
C LEU A 168 5.13 3.30 19.47
N PRO A 169 5.18 1.96 19.38
CA PRO A 169 6.29 1.25 18.79
C PRO A 169 6.60 1.75 17.37
N GLU A 170 7.88 1.68 17.00
CA GLU A 170 8.31 1.95 15.63
C GLU A 170 7.85 0.84 14.67
N HIS A 171 7.80 -0.39 15.19
CA HIS A 171 7.34 -1.58 14.49
C HIS A 171 5.89 -1.88 14.86
N SER A 172 5.02 -1.98 13.86
CA SER A 172 3.65 -2.44 14.06
C SER A 172 3.63 -3.94 14.28
N HIS A 173 2.97 -4.41 15.34
CA HIS A 173 2.67 -5.83 15.51
C HIS A 173 1.42 -6.27 14.70
N PHE A 174 0.69 -5.30 14.14
CA PHE A 174 -0.39 -5.57 13.19
C PHE A 174 0.25 -5.72 11.80
N LEU A 175 0.19 -6.94 11.25
CA LEU A 175 0.66 -7.22 9.89
C LEU A 175 -0.36 -6.66 8.90
N MET A 176 0.11 -5.84 7.97
CA MET A 176 -0.71 -5.20 6.94
C MET A 176 0.03 -5.23 5.62
N THR A 177 -0.69 -5.60 4.56
CA THR A 177 -0.25 -5.56 3.17
C THR A 177 -1.26 -4.73 2.37
N ASN A 178 -0.80 -3.69 1.67
CA ASN A 178 -1.50 -3.18 0.50
C ASN A 178 -0.65 -3.59 -0.70
N TRP A 179 -1.22 -4.38 -1.60
CA TRP A 179 -0.46 -4.98 -2.69
C TRP A 179 0.12 -3.93 -3.63
N LEU A 180 1.44 -3.78 -3.58
CA LEU A 180 2.21 -3.00 -4.53
C LEU A 180 2.40 -3.84 -5.80
N LEU A 181 1.87 -3.36 -6.93
CA LEU A 181 1.90 -4.07 -8.22
C LEU A 181 2.85 -3.36 -9.21
N PRO A 182 4.12 -3.83 -9.36
CA PRO A 182 5.13 -3.13 -10.15
C PRO A 182 4.74 -2.91 -11.61
N GLY A 183 4.00 -3.85 -12.21
CA GLY A 183 3.55 -3.73 -13.61
C GLY A 183 2.74 -2.45 -13.88
N MET A 184 1.89 -2.03 -12.94
CA MET A 184 1.10 -0.80 -13.08
C MET A 184 1.96 0.45 -12.88
N ILE A 185 2.92 0.38 -11.95
CA ILE A 185 3.86 1.46 -11.68
C ILE A 185 4.76 1.72 -12.90
N LEU A 186 5.28 0.64 -13.50
CA LEU A 186 6.08 0.69 -14.73
C LEU A 186 5.30 1.39 -15.85
N LYS A 187 4.03 1.03 -16.04
CA LYS A 187 3.16 1.61 -17.07
C LYS A 187 2.89 3.10 -16.82
N PHE A 188 2.55 3.46 -15.58
CA PHE A 188 2.20 4.84 -15.21
C PHE A 188 3.39 5.78 -15.39
N HIS A 189 4.55 5.41 -14.84
CA HIS A 189 5.77 6.22 -14.88
C HIS A 189 6.60 6.03 -16.17
N LYS A 190 6.17 5.15 -17.08
CA LYS A 190 6.89 4.77 -18.32
C LYS A 190 8.31 4.30 -18.06
N LEU A 191 8.49 3.51 -16.99
CA LEU A 191 9.80 3.03 -16.54
C LEU A 191 10.23 1.78 -17.29
N GLN A 192 11.54 1.61 -17.42
CA GLN A 192 12.15 0.36 -17.82
C GLN A 192 12.43 -0.49 -16.57
N PRO A 193 11.97 -1.75 -16.51
CA PRO A 193 12.13 -2.57 -15.31
C PRO A 193 13.60 -2.82 -14.97
N LEU A 194 13.89 -2.93 -13.66
CA LEU A 194 15.19 -3.28 -13.08
C LEU A 194 16.37 -2.33 -13.40
N THR A 195 16.12 -1.22 -14.09
CA THR A 195 17.06 -0.11 -14.23
C THR A 195 17.24 0.63 -12.91
N GLU A 196 18.31 1.42 -12.75
CA GLU A 196 18.50 2.19 -11.51
C GLU A 196 17.32 3.15 -11.25
N THR A 197 16.78 3.81 -12.28
CA THR A 197 15.57 4.64 -12.13
C THR A 197 14.34 3.85 -11.67
N PHE A 198 14.22 2.56 -12.02
CA PHE A 198 13.17 1.72 -11.44
C PHE A 198 13.39 1.54 -9.94
N TRP A 199 14.62 1.29 -9.50
CA TRP A 199 14.95 1.12 -8.09
C TRP A 199 14.76 2.43 -7.29
N ASP A 200 15.16 3.57 -7.84
CA ASP A 200 14.93 4.89 -7.24
C ASP A 200 13.43 5.12 -7.00
N VAL A 201 12.58 4.76 -7.98
CA VAL A 201 11.13 4.88 -7.83
C VAL A 201 10.58 3.87 -6.83
N MET A 202 11.07 2.63 -6.81
CA MET A 202 10.64 1.63 -5.82
C MET A 202 10.99 2.05 -4.40
N GLU A 203 12.14 2.72 -4.19
CA GLU A 203 12.55 3.27 -2.90
C GLU A 203 11.57 4.33 -2.40
N LEU A 204 11.08 5.21 -3.28
CA LEU A 204 10.03 6.19 -2.92
C LEU A 204 8.73 5.51 -2.48
N TYR A 205 8.33 4.42 -3.15
CA TYR A 205 7.16 3.64 -2.72
C TYR A 205 7.41 2.91 -1.39
N ALA A 206 8.58 2.30 -1.22
CA ALA A 206 8.95 1.60 0.02
C ALA A 206 8.92 2.57 1.21
N GLN A 207 9.49 3.76 1.05
CA GLN A 207 9.43 4.82 2.06
C GLN A 207 7.99 5.23 2.34
N ASN A 208 7.18 5.49 1.32
CA ASN A 208 5.80 5.94 1.50
C ASN A 208 4.95 4.89 2.23
N LEU A 209 5.04 3.63 1.84
CA LEU A 209 4.29 2.54 2.48
C LEU A 209 4.72 2.34 3.94
N ALA A 210 6.03 2.41 4.21
CA ALA A 210 6.58 2.34 5.56
C ALA A 210 6.16 3.50 6.46
N ASP A 211 6.11 4.72 5.91
CA ASP A 211 5.64 5.91 6.61
C ASP A 211 4.16 5.80 7.04
N HIS A 212 3.40 4.95 6.34
CA HIS A 212 2.02 4.56 6.66
C HIS A 212 1.92 3.21 7.38
N ARG A 213 3.04 2.74 7.96
CA ARG A 213 3.13 1.54 8.82
C ARG A 213 2.78 0.21 8.13
N GLN A 214 2.80 0.14 6.80
CA GLN A 214 2.81 -1.14 6.11
C GLN A 214 4.10 -1.89 6.44
N ASN A 215 3.96 -3.17 6.76
CA ASN A 215 5.08 -4.02 7.18
C ASN A 215 5.13 -5.36 6.44
N VAL A 216 4.24 -5.57 5.46
CA VAL A 216 4.23 -6.76 4.61
C VAL A 216 4.30 -6.35 3.14
N ILE A 217 5.15 -7.02 2.36
CA ILE A 217 5.39 -6.70 0.95
C ILE A 217 5.13 -7.88 0.03
N LEU A 218 4.17 -7.70 -0.88
CA LEU A 218 3.99 -8.58 -2.03
C LEU A 218 5.22 -8.51 -2.95
N THR A 219 5.86 -9.66 -3.13
CA THR A 219 7.11 -9.85 -3.84
C THR A 219 6.89 -10.74 -5.06
N PRO A 220 6.97 -10.17 -6.29
CA PRO A 220 6.76 -10.92 -7.51
C PRO A 220 7.79 -12.05 -7.69
N LEU A 221 7.30 -13.28 -7.78
CA LEU A 221 8.12 -14.45 -8.10
C LEU A 221 8.25 -14.71 -9.61
N PHE A 222 7.34 -14.13 -10.39
CA PHE A 222 7.22 -14.29 -11.84
C PHE A 222 7.20 -12.92 -12.55
N PRO A 223 7.26 -12.88 -13.89
CA PRO A 223 7.52 -11.64 -14.61
C PRO A 223 6.58 -10.47 -14.27
N ILE A 224 7.17 -9.30 -14.02
CA ILE A 224 6.49 -8.03 -13.73
C ILE A 224 6.26 -7.18 -15.00
N ALA A 225 6.94 -7.52 -16.09
CA ALA A 225 6.87 -6.84 -17.38
C ALA A 225 6.92 -7.84 -18.54
N SER A 226 6.99 -7.36 -19.78
CA SER A 226 7.17 -8.17 -21.00
C SER A 226 7.99 -7.43 -22.07
N THR A 227 9.17 -6.95 -21.69
CA THR A 227 10.13 -6.27 -22.57
C THR A 227 10.93 -7.25 -23.42
N GLY A 228 11.13 -8.48 -22.94
CA GLY A 228 12.03 -9.46 -23.58
C GLY A 228 13.51 -9.08 -23.50
N GLY A 229 13.86 -8.08 -22.69
CA GLY A 229 15.20 -7.52 -22.56
C GLY A 229 16.09 -8.30 -21.60
N ILE A 230 17.40 -8.18 -21.82
CA ILE A 230 18.45 -8.60 -20.89
C ILE A 230 19.15 -7.34 -20.37
N LEU A 231 19.29 -7.24 -19.05
CA LEU A 231 19.98 -6.13 -18.38
C LEU A 231 21.04 -6.71 -17.44
N ASN A 232 22.29 -6.28 -17.59
CA ASN A 232 23.43 -6.75 -16.79
C ASN A 232 23.54 -8.28 -16.72
N GLY A 233 23.26 -8.96 -17.86
CA GLY A 233 23.33 -10.42 -17.97
C GLY A 233 22.14 -11.20 -17.40
N ARG A 234 21.06 -10.53 -16.98
CA ARG A 234 19.84 -11.14 -16.42
C ARG A 234 18.59 -10.74 -17.18
N ILE A 235 17.52 -11.52 -17.11
CA ILE A 235 16.22 -11.07 -17.61
C ILE A 235 15.83 -9.75 -16.97
N GLN A 236 15.33 -8.83 -17.79
CA GLN A 236 14.81 -7.54 -17.32
C GLN A 236 13.36 -7.66 -16.82
N ASP A 237 12.69 -8.76 -17.17
CA ASP A 237 11.25 -8.92 -17.04
C ASP A 237 10.76 -9.38 -15.66
N GLY A 238 11.65 -9.78 -14.76
CA GLY A 238 11.30 -10.33 -13.45
C GLY A 238 12.45 -10.29 -12.46
N LEU A 239 12.14 -10.45 -11.17
CA LEU A 239 13.12 -10.39 -10.08
C LEU A 239 14.04 -11.62 -10.02
N ILE A 240 13.68 -12.71 -10.69
CA ILE A 240 14.40 -13.98 -10.66
C ILE A 240 14.82 -14.31 -12.09
N ASP A 241 16.12 -14.39 -12.34
CA ASP A 241 16.66 -14.78 -13.64
C ASP A 241 16.65 -16.30 -13.76
N ILE A 242 15.81 -16.82 -14.67
CA ILE A 242 15.63 -18.25 -14.88
C ILE A 242 16.35 -18.62 -16.17
N THR A 243 17.25 -19.59 -16.09
CA THR A 243 17.91 -20.19 -17.27
C THR A 243 17.55 -21.66 -17.35
N GLU A 244 17.36 -22.18 -18.57
CA GLU A 244 17.19 -23.61 -18.80
C GLU A 244 18.50 -24.18 -19.34
N THR A 245 19.24 -24.89 -18.50
CA THR A 245 20.59 -25.40 -18.84
C THR A 245 20.53 -26.67 -19.70
N ALA A 246 19.42 -27.40 -19.62
CA ALA A 246 19.05 -28.54 -20.44
C ALA A 246 17.51 -28.71 -20.40
N PRO A 247 16.87 -29.44 -21.31
CA PRO A 247 15.42 -29.61 -21.31
C PRO A 247 14.87 -30.03 -19.94
N GLY A 248 14.05 -29.17 -19.32
CA GLY A 248 13.45 -29.37 -18.01
C GLY A 248 14.40 -29.22 -16.81
N GLN A 249 15.62 -28.71 -17.00
CA GLN A 249 16.60 -28.42 -15.95
C GLN A 249 16.84 -26.92 -15.86
N TYR A 250 16.56 -26.33 -14.70
CA TYR A 250 16.56 -24.88 -14.50
C TYR A 250 17.61 -24.44 -13.49
N GLN A 251 18.21 -23.29 -13.74
CA GLN A 251 19.03 -22.55 -12.79
C GLN A 251 18.40 -21.19 -12.53
N PHE A 252 18.51 -20.74 -11.27
CA PHE A 252 17.90 -19.51 -10.77
C PHE A 252 18.98 -18.58 -10.21
N ASP A 253 18.97 -17.33 -10.63
CA ASP A 253 19.73 -16.24 -10.02
C ASP A 253 18.75 -15.27 -9.35
N PHE A 254 18.94 -15.09 -8.04
CA PHE A 254 18.05 -14.33 -7.16
C PHE A 254 18.54 -12.91 -6.88
N GLN A 255 19.56 -12.39 -7.56
CA GLN A 255 20.16 -11.09 -7.22
C GLN A 255 19.14 -9.93 -7.19
N ASN A 256 18.20 -9.88 -8.14
CA ASN A 256 17.19 -8.82 -8.17
C ASN A 256 16.06 -9.07 -7.15
N LEU A 257 15.76 -10.32 -6.82
CA LEU A 257 14.85 -10.68 -5.72
C LEU A 257 15.43 -10.27 -4.37
N ASP A 258 16.72 -10.55 -4.15
CA ASP A 258 17.43 -10.16 -2.94
C ASP A 258 17.46 -8.64 -2.80
N ARG A 259 17.78 -7.90 -3.87
CA ARG A 259 17.77 -6.42 -3.87
C ARG A 259 16.38 -5.87 -3.55
N TRP A 260 15.33 -6.49 -4.08
CA TRP A 260 13.95 -6.14 -3.75
C TRP A 260 13.65 -6.33 -2.27
N ILE A 261 13.92 -7.53 -1.73
CA ILE A 261 13.64 -7.84 -0.33
C ILE A 261 14.47 -6.94 0.60
N GLU A 262 15.76 -6.76 0.33
CA GLU A 262 16.65 -5.86 1.08
C GLU A 262 16.13 -4.42 1.13
N LEU A 263 15.63 -3.91 0.00
CA LEU A 263 15.04 -2.57 -0.06
C LEU A 263 13.90 -2.44 0.95
N PHE A 264 12.89 -3.31 0.88
CA PHE A 264 11.72 -3.20 1.76
C PHE A 264 12.07 -3.49 3.23
N LEU A 265 12.92 -4.48 3.51
CA LEU A 265 13.39 -4.74 4.88
C LEU A 265 14.16 -3.54 5.46
N GLY A 266 14.81 -2.72 4.62
CA GLY A 266 15.45 -1.46 5.02
C GLY A 266 14.47 -0.38 5.52
N TYR A 267 13.20 -0.44 5.10
CA TYR A 267 12.14 0.50 5.43
C TYR A 267 11.10 -0.08 6.42
N ARG A 268 11.50 -0.95 7.36
CA ARG A 268 10.64 -1.52 8.44
C ARG A 268 9.65 -2.62 8.03
N PHE A 269 9.76 -3.17 6.82
CA PHE A 269 8.99 -4.36 6.48
C PHE A 269 9.52 -5.58 7.25
N GLU A 270 8.61 -6.48 7.60
CA GLU A 270 8.91 -7.64 8.44
C GLU A 270 8.61 -8.96 7.74
N VAL A 271 7.57 -8.99 6.90
CA VAL A 271 7.08 -10.19 6.21
C VAL A 271 7.12 -10.01 4.69
N ILE A 272 7.45 -11.09 4.00
CA ILE A 272 7.57 -11.18 2.54
C ILE A 272 6.44 -12.09 2.03
N GLU A 273 5.53 -11.54 1.23
CA GLU A 273 4.50 -12.30 0.53
C GLU A 273 4.98 -12.67 -0.87
N GLY A 274 5.39 -13.93 -1.09
CA GLY A 274 5.68 -14.44 -2.42
C GLY A 274 4.42 -14.51 -3.27
N GLY A 275 4.44 -13.89 -4.44
CA GLY A 275 3.28 -13.82 -5.33
C GLY A 275 2.79 -15.18 -5.84
N HIS A 276 1.52 -15.20 -6.27
CA HIS A 276 0.77 -16.39 -6.66
C HIS A 276 1.48 -17.32 -7.66
N LEU A 277 1.41 -18.63 -7.40
CA LEU A 277 1.85 -19.67 -8.33
C LEU A 277 0.84 -19.92 -9.47
N ALA A 278 -0.44 -19.66 -9.25
CA ALA A 278 -1.50 -19.91 -10.23
C ALA A 278 -2.63 -18.88 -10.15
N GLY A 279 -3.34 -18.67 -11.26
CA GLY A 279 -4.61 -17.95 -11.30
C GLY A 279 -5.80 -18.91 -11.40
N GLY A 280 -6.81 -18.71 -10.55
CA GLY A 280 -8.00 -19.58 -10.49
C GLY A 280 -7.65 -21.05 -10.25
N SER A 281 -6.59 -21.30 -9.47
CA SER A 281 -6.03 -22.60 -9.05
C SER A 281 -5.56 -23.56 -10.16
N ARG A 282 -5.95 -23.30 -11.41
CA ARG A 282 -5.78 -24.19 -12.55
C ARG A 282 -4.80 -23.64 -13.57
N ASN A 283 -4.63 -22.32 -13.65
CA ASN A 283 -3.81 -21.67 -14.66
C ASN A 283 -2.45 -21.31 -14.07
N PRO A 284 -1.37 -22.04 -14.39
CA PRO A 284 -0.03 -21.74 -13.87
C PRO A 284 0.42 -20.33 -14.22
N ALA A 285 1.14 -19.70 -13.30
CA ALA A 285 1.89 -18.49 -13.60
C ALA A 285 2.89 -18.77 -14.74
N GLY A 286 2.89 -17.90 -15.74
CA GLY A 286 3.85 -17.96 -16.84
C GLY A 286 5.23 -17.52 -16.38
N ILE A 287 6.27 -18.10 -16.98
CA ILE A 287 7.67 -17.80 -16.65
C ILE A 287 8.40 -17.17 -17.84
N ALA A 288 9.47 -16.43 -17.53
CA ALA A 288 10.40 -15.89 -18.51
C ALA A 288 11.74 -16.61 -18.35
N ILE A 289 12.23 -17.22 -19.43
CA ILE A 289 13.46 -18.04 -19.43
C ILE A 289 14.48 -17.36 -20.32
N ARG A 290 15.67 -17.12 -19.80
CA ARG A 290 16.80 -16.60 -20.55
C ARG A 290 17.47 -17.70 -21.37
N GLN A 291 17.63 -17.42 -22.66
CA GLN A 291 18.26 -18.27 -23.68
C GLN A 291 19.37 -17.45 -24.37
N GLY A 292 20.55 -17.41 -23.77
CA GLY A 292 21.61 -16.47 -24.17
C GLY A 292 21.14 -15.02 -24.02
N ASP A 293 21.11 -14.28 -25.12
CA ASP A 293 20.67 -12.87 -25.16
C ASP A 293 19.16 -12.71 -25.47
N LYS A 294 18.38 -13.79 -25.39
CA LYS A 294 16.94 -13.79 -25.64
C LYS A 294 16.16 -14.22 -24.42
N VAL A 295 14.89 -13.82 -24.37
CA VAL A 295 13.93 -14.25 -23.35
C VAL A 295 12.78 -15.00 -24.02
N GLU A 296 12.57 -16.25 -23.61
CA GLU A 296 11.42 -17.07 -23.98
C GLU A 296 10.34 -16.95 -22.92
N ARG A 297 9.08 -16.83 -23.35
CA ARG A 297 7.93 -16.93 -22.44
C ARG A 297 7.34 -18.31 -22.51
N ARG A 298 7.26 -18.96 -21.34
CA ARG A 298 6.68 -20.29 -21.21
C ARG A 298 5.39 -20.22 -20.40
N ARG A 299 4.35 -20.86 -20.94
CA ARG A 299 3.08 -21.12 -20.28
C ARG A 299 2.90 -22.62 -20.16
N PHE A 300 2.16 -23.02 -19.13
CA PHE A 300 1.86 -24.40 -18.86
C PHE A 300 0.34 -24.61 -18.95
N PRO A 301 -0.12 -25.79 -19.40
CA PRO A 301 -1.53 -26.03 -19.67
C PRO A 301 -2.37 -26.13 -18.40
N SER A 302 -1.80 -26.64 -17.30
CA SER A 302 -2.48 -26.74 -16.00
C SER A 302 -1.48 -26.80 -14.84
N THR A 303 -1.94 -26.53 -13.63
CA THR A 303 -1.13 -26.70 -12.41
C THR A 303 -0.71 -28.14 -12.15
N GLN A 304 -1.38 -29.11 -12.76
CA GLN A 304 -1.07 -30.54 -12.70
C GLN A 304 -0.11 -31.01 -13.80
N ASP A 305 0.25 -30.12 -14.74
CA ASP A 305 1.14 -30.46 -15.83
C ASP A 305 2.52 -30.92 -15.32
N SER A 306 3.04 -32.00 -15.92
CA SER A 306 4.27 -32.61 -15.43
C SER A 306 5.50 -31.70 -15.58
N ASP A 307 5.54 -30.86 -16.62
CA ASP A 307 6.66 -29.95 -16.84
C ASP A 307 6.58 -28.75 -15.90
N TYR A 308 5.37 -28.27 -15.60
CA TYR A 308 5.16 -27.28 -14.55
C TYR A 308 5.55 -27.80 -13.16
N ARG A 309 5.16 -29.04 -12.81
CA ARG A 309 5.53 -29.67 -11.55
C ARG A 309 7.05 -29.86 -11.41
N LYS A 310 7.74 -30.25 -12.49
CA LYS A 310 9.22 -30.33 -12.52
C LYS A 310 9.87 -28.95 -12.32
N PHE A 311 9.34 -27.93 -12.97
CA PHE A 311 9.79 -26.55 -12.80
C PHE A 311 9.60 -26.09 -11.35
N LEU A 312 8.38 -26.22 -10.81
CA LEU A 312 8.07 -25.80 -9.44
C LEU A 312 8.92 -26.53 -8.40
N SER A 313 9.14 -27.84 -8.55
CA SER A 313 10.00 -28.60 -7.63
C SER A 313 11.41 -27.99 -7.54
N GLN A 314 12.02 -27.67 -8.69
CA GLN A 314 13.34 -27.04 -8.75
C GLN A 314 13.31 -25.60 -8.22
N PHE A 315 12.29 -24.82 -8.62
CA PHE A 315 12.12 -23.44 -8.19
C PHE A 315 11.94 -23.30 -6.68
N LEU A 316 11.02 -24.06 -6.09
CA LEU A 316 10.73 -24.02 -4.64
C LEU A 316 11.96 -24.47 -3.84
N THR A 317 12.68 -25.49 -4.32
CA THR A 317 13.94 -25.94 -3.69
C THR A 317 15.00 -24.85 -3.69
N ALA A 318 15.20 -24.20 -4.83
CA ALA A 318 16.19 -23.13 -4.97
C ALA A 318 15.79 -21.87 -4.18
N LEU A 319 14.52 -21.47 -4.24
CA LEU A 319 13.99 -20.33 -3.49
C LEU A 319 14.12 -20.55 -1.98
N ARG A 320 13.74 -21.74 -1.48
CA ARG A 320 13.92 -22.09 -0.07
C ARG A 320 15.39 -21.99 0.35
N ALA A 321 16.31 -22.54 -0.44
CA ALA A 321 17.74 -22.48 -0.14
C ALA A 321 18.25 -21.02 -0.08
N ASN A 322 17.81 -20.18 -1.01
CA ASN A 322 18.14 -18.75 -1.00
C ASN A 322 17.59 -18.07 0.26
N LEU A 323 16.28 -18.18 0.52
CA LEU A 323 15.65 -17.58 1.71
C LEU A 323 16.29 -18.06 3.01
N GLN A 324 16.64 -19.34 3.11
CA GLN A 324 17.32 -19.89 4.28
C GLN A 324 18.74 -19.33 4.44
N GLN A 325 19.53 -19.26 3.37
CA GLN A 325 20.86 -18.66 3.39
C GLN A 325 20.83 -17.19 3.81
N ARG A 326 19.79 -16.47 3.40
CA ARG A 326 19.57 -15.05 3.69
C ARG A 326 18.94 -14.81 5.07
N GLY A 327 18.46 -15.85 5.76
CA GLY A 327 17.78 -15.74 7.06
C GLY A 327 16.35 -15.19 6.97
N TRP A 328 15.70 -15.33 5.81
CA TRP A 328 14.37 -14.80 5.52
C TRP A 328 13.26 -15.87 5.49
N LEU A 329 13.62 -17.14 5.66
CA LEU A 329 12.67 -18.26 5.55
C LEU A 329 11.47 -18.12 6.52
N ASP A 330 11.72 -17.74 7.77
CA ASP A 330 10.67 -17.58 8.79
C ASP A 330 9.75 -16.36 8.55
N ARG A 331 10.10 -15.51 7.58
CA ARG A 331 9.37 -14.28 7.22
C ARG A 331 8.62 -14.42 5.90
N PHE A 332 8.70 -15.58 5.24
CA PHE A 332 8.21 -15.76 3.87
C PHE A 332 6.90 -16.53 3.84
N TYR A 333 5.84 -15.88 3.34
CA TYR A 333 4.54 -16.48 3.11
C TYR A 333 4.32 -16.59 1.60
N LEU A 334 3.80 -17.72 1.12
CA LEU A 334 3.64 -18.00 -0.31
C LEU A 334 2.16 -18.10 -0.68
N HIS A 335 1.79 -17.31 -1.67
CA HIS A 335 0.49 -17.42 -2.33
C HIS A 335 0.45 -18.56 -3.34
N LEU A 336 -0.61 -19.37 -3.31
CA LEU A 336 -0.86 -20.40 -4.31
C LEU A 336 -1.76 -19.88 -5.41
N SER A 337 -2.94 -19.38 -5.03
CA SER A 337 -3.93 -18.84 -5.96
C SER A 337 -4.95 -17.94 -5.26
N ASP A 338 -5.38 -16.92 -5.99
CA ASP A 338 -6.33 -15.92 -5.51
C ASP A 338 -7.78 -16.44 -5.53
N GLU A 339 -8.47 -16.31 -4.41
CA GLU A 339 -9.89 -16.63 -4.18
C GLU A 339 -10.37 -17.97 -4.82
N PRO A 340 -9.80 -19.13 -4.45
CA PRO A 340 -10.27 -20.40 -4.98
C PRO A 340 -11.71 -20.69 -4.52
N HIS A 341 -12.54 -21.15 -5.45
CA HIS A 341 -13.96 -21.39 -5.20
C HIS A 341 -14.51 -22.49 -6.09
N GLY A 342 -15.60 -23.13 -5.61
CA GLY A 342 -16.39 -24.07 -6.40
C GLY A 342 -15.58 -25.21 -6.99
N ASP A 343 -15.48 -25.25 -8.32
CA ASP A 343 -14.82 -26.34 -9.05
C ASP A 343 -13.28 -26.31 -8.95
N GLN A 344 -12.70 -25.31 -8.29
CA GLN A 344 -11.25 -25.17 -8.13
C GLN A 344 -10.66 -26.02 -6.98
N PHE A 345 -11.50 -26.62 -6.14
CA PHE A 345 -11.08 -27.36 -4.94
C PHE A 345 -9.98 -28.39 -5.18
N ASP A 346 -10.18 -29.28 -6.15
CA ASP A 346 -9.22 -30.35 -6.43
C ASP A 346 -7.87 -29.79 -6.92
N ALA A 347 -7.90 -28.77 -7.78
CA ALA A 347 -6.69 -28.16 -8.33
C ALA A 347 -5.90 -27.39 -7.26
N TYR A 348 -6.61 -26.63 -6.41
CA TYR A 348 -6.01 -25.88 -5.32
C TYR A 348 -5.36 -26.81 -4.29
N THR A 349 -6.11 -27.81 -3.81
CA THR A 349 -5.61 -28.70 -2.75
C THR A 349 -4.50 -29.62 -3.25
N ASP A 350 -4.50 -30.03 -4.51
CA ASP A 350 -3.39 -30.74 -5.14
C ASP A 350 -2.12 -29.87 -5.21
N LEU A 351 -2.26 -28.59 -5.60
CA LEU A 351 -1.15 -27.63 -5.57
C LEU A 351 -0.62 -27.40 -4.16
N ALA A 352 -1.50 -27.19 -3.18
CA ALA A 352 -1.12 -27.00 -1.78
C ALA A 352 -0.35 -28.19 -1.21
N LYS A 353 -0.86 -29.42 -1.43
CA LYS A 353 -0.19 -30.67 -1.00
C LYS A 353 1.17 -30.83 -1.66
N PHE A 354 1.27 -30.53 -2.95
CA PHE A 354 2.54 -30.57 -3.68
C PHE A 354 3.55 -29.58 -3.08
N VAL A 355 3.16 -28.33 -2.84
CA VAL A 355 4.04 -27.30 -2.26
C VAL A 355 4.47 -27.70 -0.86
N LYS A 356 3.55 -28.13 0.02
CA LYS A 356 3.88 -28.61 1.37
C LYS A 356 4.78 -29.85 1.37
N THR A 357 4.74 -30.67 0.33
CA THR A 357 5.67 -31.80 0.18
C THR A 357 7.07 -31.32 -0.24
N ALA A 358 7.16 -30.34 -1.15
CA ALA A 358 8.42 -29.84 -1.68
C ALA A 358 9.15 -28.87 -0.72
N ALA A 359 8.39 -28.01 -0.04
CA ALA A 359 8.85 -26.96 0.85
C ALA A 359 7.88 -26.83 2.05
N PRO A 360 7.88 -27.80 2.99
CA PRO A 360 6.99 -27.81 4.16
C PRO A 360 7.15 -26.56 5.05
N GLU A 361 8.29 -25.89 4.98
CA GLU A 361 8.62 -24.71 5.78
C GLU A 361 7.89 -23.44 5.30
N PHE A 362 7.47 -23.39 4.04
CA PHE A 362 6.73 -22.23 3.52
C PHE A 362 5.35 -22.15 4.17
N GLN A 363 5.06 -21.01 4.78
CA GLN A 363 3.70 -20.68 5.22
C GLN A 363 2.89 -20.31 3.97
N LEU A 364 1.69 -20.84 3.86
CA LEU A 364 0.77 -20.58 2.76
C LEU A 364 -0.27 -19.54 3.20
N ILE A 365 -0.49 -18.54 2.37
CA ILE A 365 -1.44 -17.45 2.58
C ILE A 365 -2.21 -17.23 1.28
N ASP A 366 -3.53 -17.05 1.32
CA ASP A 366 -4.36 -16.74 0.14
C ASP A 366 -5.71 -16.15 0.58
N ALA A 367 -6.27 -15.28 -0.26
CA ALA A 367 -7.66 -14.86 -0.15
C ALA A 367 -8.58 -16.08 -0.23
N MET A 368 -9.35 -16.32 0.83
CA MET A 368 -10.08 -17.57 1.03
C MET A 368 -11.33 -17.38 1.89
N GLY A 369 -12.51 -17.41 1.28
CA GLY A 369 -13.78 -17.31 2.01
C GLY A 369 -14.39 -18.65 2.43
N SER A 370 -14.00 -19.76 1.80
CA SER A 370 -14.65 -21.07 2.00
C SER A 370 -13.88 -21.94 2.98
N VAL A 371 -14.56 -22.35 4.05
CA VAL A 371 -13.97 -23.14 5.15
C VAL A 371 -13.42 -24.50 4.71
N GLU A 372 -13.95 -25.07 3.64
CA GLU A 372 -13.50 -26.36 3.10
C GLU A 372 -12.01 -26.38 2.72
N TYR A 373 -11.42 -25.23 2.41
CA TYR A 373 -10.01 -25.10 2.05
C TYR A 373 -9.09 -24.89 3.25
N ALA A 374 -9.64 -24.54 4.42
CA ALA A 374 -8.87 -24.23 5.63
C ALA A 374 -7.81 -25.31 5.99
N PRO A 375 -8.05 -26.63 5.82
CA PRO A 375 -7.05 -27.64 6.13
C PRO A 375 -5.78 -27.62 5.25
N TYR A 376 -5.75 -26.81 4.19
CA TYR A 376 -4.67 -26.81 3.19
C TYR A 376 -3.87 -25.50 3.15
N ILE A 377 -4.13 -24.58 4.09
CA ILE A 377 -3.54 -23.25 4.14
C ILE A 377 -3.20 -22.89 5.60
N ASP A 378 -2.12 -22.15 5.81
CA ASP A 378 -1.69 -21.76 7.17
C ASP A 378 -2.32 -20.42 7.59
N HIS A 379 -2.44 -19.49 6.63
CA HIS A 379 -2.98 -18.14 6.83
C HIS A 379 -4.10 -17.83 5.83
N PRO A 380 -5.35 -18.26 6.09
CA PRO A 380 -6.47 -17.87 5.23
C PRO A 380 -6.79 -16.38 5.40
N VAL A 381 -7.23 -15.74 4.31
CA VAL A 381 -7.65 -14.34 4.29
C VAL A 381 -9.12 -14.25 3.81
N PRO A 382 -10.13 -14.55 4.64
CA PRO A 382 -11.55 -14.35 4.30
C PRO A 382 -11.92 -12.88 4.16
N LEU A 383 -13.03 -12.62 3.45
CA LEU A 383 -13.68 -11.30 3.45
C LEU A 383 -14.07 -10.91 4.87
N GLU A 384 -13.93 -9.63 5.22
CA GLU A 384 -14.36 -9.09 6.53
C GLU A 384 -15.79 -9.53 6.88
N SER A 385 -16.71 -9.46 5.91
CA SER A 385 -18.13 -9.82 6.08
C SER A 385 -18.41 -11.27 6.52
N VAL A 386 -17.46 -12.19 6.32
CA VAL A 386 -17.57 -13.60 6.74
C VAL A 386 -16.50 -14.01 7.75
N TYR A 387 -15.68 -13.07 8.24
CA TYR A 387 -14.54 -13.34 9.12
C TYR A 387 -14.95 -14.13 10.36
N GLU A 388 -15.93 -13.64 11.12
CA GLU A 388 -16.37 -14.28 12.37
C GLU A 388 -16.88 -15.72 12.12
N GLN A 389 -17.69 -15.92 11.08
CA GLN A 389 -18.16 -17.25 10.69
C GLN A 389 -17.00 -18.17 10.29
N PHE A 390 -16.01 -17.65 9.56
CA PHE A 390 -14.85 -18.42 9.14
C PHE A 390 -13.99 -18.84 10.34
N VAL A 391 -13.75 -17.94 11.29
CA VAL A 391 -13.02 -18.22 12.54
C VAL A 391 -13.70 -19.35 13.32
N GLU A 392 -15.03 -19.29 13.48
CA GLU A 392 -15.79 -20.31 14.20
C GLU A 392 -15.74 -21.71 13.54
N GLN A 393 -15.70 -21.76 12.20
CA GLN A 393 -15.87 -23.01 11.45
C GLN A 393 -14.55 -23.65 11.01
N SER A 394 -13.48 -22.86 10.81
CA SER A 394 -12.21 -23.33 10.24
C SER A 394 -11.36 -24.18 11.18
N GLY A 395 -11.50 -23.98 12.50
CA GLY A 395 -10.62 -24.59 13.49
C GLY A 395 -9.17 -24.07 13.45
N ILE A 396 -8.89 -23.04 12.65
CA ILE A 396 -7.60 -22.35 12.60
C ILE A 396 -7.56 -21.31 13.74
N PRO A 397 -6.46 -21.22 14.51
CA PRO A 397 -6.27 -20.17 15.50
C PRO A 397 -6.53 -18.78 14.93
N GLN A 398 -7.33 -17.97 15.63
CA GLN A 398 -7.72 -16.63 15.17
C GLN A 398 -6.52 -15.74 14.80
N ASN A 399 -5.39 -15.88 15.53
CA ASN A 399 -4.16 -15.11 15.27
C ASN A 399 -3.41 -15.54 14.00
N GLN A 400 -3.86 -16.58 13.30
CA GLN A 400 -3.35 -17.01 12.00
C GLN A 400 -4.26 -16.58 10.84
N ILE A 401 -5.48 -16.11 11.13
CA ILE A 401 -6.47 -15.72 10.11
C ILE A 401 -6.36 -14.21 9.88
N TRP A 402 -6.16 -13.83 8.63
CA TRP A 402 -6.18 -12.45 8.17
C TRP A 402 -7.58 -12.08 7.66
N PHE A 403 -7.79 -10.85 7.21
CA PHE A 403 -9.00 -10.49 6.50
C PHE A 403 -8.72 -9.37 5.49
N TYR A 404 -9.60 -9.21 4.53
CA TYR A 404 -9.56 -8.16 3.52
C TYR A 404 -10.94 -7.54 3.27
#